data_AF-A0A3A8IJ03-F1
#
_entry.id   AF-A0A3A8IJ03-F1
#
_cell.length_a   1.000
_cell.length_b   1.000
_cell.length_c   1.000
_cell.angle_alpha   90.00
_cell.angle_beta   90.00
_cell.angle_gamma   90.00
#
_symmetry.space_group_name_H-M   'P 1'
#
loop_
_entity.id
_entity.type
_entity.pdbx_description
1 polymer ?
#
loop_
_entity_poly.entity_id
_entity_poly.type
_entity_poly.pdbx_seq_one_letter_code
_entity_poly.pdbx_strand_id
1 'polypeptide(L)'
;MPRGISKFSSGPSLPVKRKHDDLTSPIRKPQVEGPPQKKQRTEGPNTVQQQPVQKPPTDPSMHAVYDKMAHEEMLKNPKYAALADDAAKASDGKPVNVVTKDQVHGGMFYKKDNQIGLRPDLTGPKRASVMAFEATNAAQQKKFSKVTSDAFKNELNAVQGKQTFGGDLNARRENFAKSMERIEYDGIKRHHDVMKHGIDNHGWPKEMDRFGKRLEGSDPSFDSYWARQNVADAKTGKSHSDVYRAQFDNIHATAQKAVAESKAKQGIK
;
A
#
# COMPACT_ATOMS: atom_id res chain seq x y z
N MET A 1 -21.45 44.40 -12.58
CA MET A 1 -20.46 43.43 -13.07
C MET A 1 -20.00 42.55 -11.92
N PRO A 2 -20.20 41.22 -11.94
CA PRO A 2 -19.72 40.37 -10.85
C PRO A 2 -18.26 39.97 -11.11
N ARG A 3 -17.39 40.26 -10.14
CA ARG A 3 -15.98 39.86 -10.13
C ARG A 3 -15.80 38.55 -9.36
N GLY A 4 -15.12 37.60 -10.00
CA GLY A 4 -14.17 36.68 -9.34
C GLY A 4 -14.74 35.50 -8.55
N ILE A 5 -14.92 34.37 -9.21
CA ILE A 5 -15.05 33.05 -8.57
C ILE A 5 -13.65 32.65 -8.07
N SER A 6 -13.44 32.67 -6.75
CA SER A 6 -12.23 32.16 -6.11
C SER A 6 -12.15 30.64 -6.26
N LYS A 7 -11.08 30.17 -6.90
CA LYS A 7 -10.70 28.75 -6.96
C LYS A 7 -10.37 28.24 -5.55
N PHE A 8 -11.24 27.43 -4.96
CA PHE A 8 -10.92 26.62 -3.78
C PHE A 8 -10.07 25.42 -4.23
N SER A 9 -8.75 25.54 -4.14
CA SER A 9 -7.82 24.41 -4.23
C SER A 9 -7.38 23.99 -2.83
N SER A 10 -8.18 23.17 -2.16
CA SER A 10 -7.79 22.43 -0.96
C SER A 10 -8.74 21.25 -0.79
N GLY A 11 -8.56 20.24 -1.64
CA GLY A 11 -9.13 18.92 -1.37
C GLY A 11 -8.52 18.34 -0.09
N PRO A 12 -9.25 17.47 0.63
CA PRO A 12 -8.77 16.90 1.88
C PRO A 12 -7.40 16.24 1.68
N SER A 13 -6.42 16.64 2.48
CA SER A 13 -5.11 16.03 2.51
C SER A 13 -5.23 14.59 2.95
N LEU A 14 -4.62 13.66 2.20
CA LEU A 14 -4.47 12.27 2.62
C LEU A 14 -3.84 12.25 4.04
N PRO A 15 -4.48 11.63 5.05
CA PRO A 15 -3.87 11.52 6.37
C PRO A 15 -2.60 10.68 6.32
N VAL A 16 -1.67 10.98 7.23
CA VAL A 16 -0.43 10.22 7.48
C VAL A 16 -0.81 8.78 7.87
N LYS A 17 -0.70 7.82 6.94
CA LYS A 17 -0.98 6.40 7.24
C LYS A 17 0.26 5.71 7.82
N ARG A 18 0.07 5.10 8.99
CA ARG A 18 1.05 4.27 9.73
C ARG A 18 0.79 2.78 9.47
N LYS A 19 1.91 2.04 9.52
CA LYS A 19 2.12 0.61 9.81
C LYS A 19 1.33 -0.42 8.98
N HIS A 20 1.89 -0.81 7.84
CA HIS A 20 1.47 -1.99 7.08
C HIS A 20 1.89 -3.34 7.70
N ASP A 21 2.51 -3.36 8.89
CA ASP A 21 3.05 -4.59 9.50
C ASP A 21 2.27 -5.12 10.73
N ASP A 22 1.23 -4.44 11.24
CA ASP A 22 0.45 -4.98 12.38
C ASP A 22 -0.63 -6.03 11.98
N LEU A 23 -0.74 -6.37 10.68
CA LEU A 23 -1.66 -7.40 10.16
C LEU A 23 -0.91 -8.59 9.52
N THR A 24 0.23 -8.99 10.07
CA THR A 24 0.71 -10.36 9.84
C THR A 24 -0.15 -11.33 10.64
N SER A 25 -1.22 -11.84 10.04
CA SER A 25 -1.80 -13.11 10.46
C SER A 25 -0.68 -14.16 10.48
N PRO A 26 -0.49 -14.92 11.56
CA PRO A 26 0.49 -16.00 11.56
C PRO A 26 0.05 -17.02 10.52
N ILE A 27 0.90 -17.21 9.50
CA ILE A 27 0.79 -18.31 8.53
C ILE A 27 0.58 -19.60 9.33
N ARG A 28 -0.58 -20.24 9.13
CA ARG A 28 -0.82 -21.62 9.60
C ARG A 28 0.35 -22.47 9.11
N LYS A 29 1.16 -22.99 10.03
CA LYS A 29 2.16 -24.01 9.72
C LYS A 29 1.41 -25.26 9.25
N PRO A 30 1.84 -25.92 8.15
CA PRO A 30 1.37 -27.27 7.85
C PRO A 30 1.74 -28.20 9.01
N GLN A 31 0.77 -29.01 9.43
CA GLN A 31 0.94 -30.11 10.36
C GLN A 31 1.90 -31.13 9.72
N VAL A 32 3.05 -31.37 10.33
CA VAL A 32 3.94 -32.48 9.97
C VAL A 32 3.84 -33.51 11.09
N GLU A 33 3.42 -34.71 10.71
CA GLU A 33 3.34 -35.91 11.56
C GLU A 33 4.74 -36.38 11.98
N GLY A 34 4.86 -36.84 13.23
CA GLY A 34 5.88 -37.81 13.66
C GLY A 34 7.29 -37.27 14.02
N PRO A 35 7.91 -37.70 15.14
CA PRO A 35 9.16 -37.12 15.63
C PRO A 35 10.40 -37.90 15.16
N PRO A 36 11.54 -37.24 14.85
CA PRO A 36 12.84 -37.84 15.02
C PRO A 36 13.51 -37.37 16.31
N GLN A 37 14.33 -38.27 16.85
CA GLN A 37 14.80 -38.36 18.23
C GLN A 37 15.66 -37.19 18.73
N LYS A 38 15.49 -36.92 20.04
CA LYS A 38 16.39 -36.12 20.89
C LYS A 38 17.84 -36.61 20.77
N LYS A 39 18.77 -35.70 20.45
CA LYS A 39 20.15 -35.79 20.95
C LYS A 39 20.29 -34.87 22.15
N GLN A 40 20.74 -35.47 23.25
CA GLN A 40 20.90 -34.88 24.57
C GLN A 40 21.81 -33.65 24.55
N ARG A 41 21.40 -32.63 25.31
CA ARG A 41 22.19 -31.46 25.68
C ARG A 41 23.00 -31.83 26.92
N THR A 42 24.32 -31.86 26.81
CA THR A 42 25.23 -31.85 27.97
C THR A 42 25.36 -30.42 28.49
N GLU A 43 25.34 -30.27 29.81
CA GLU A 43 25.39 -28.99 30.52
C GLU A 43 26.82 -28.49 30.74
N GLY A 44 26.99 -27.16 30.63
CA GLY A 44 28.08 -26.36 31.23
C GLY A 44 29.12 -25.75 30.26
N PRO A 45 29.75 -24.58 30.57
CA PRO A 45 29.37 -23.52 31.51
C PRO A 45 29.43 -22.07 30.95
N ASN A 46 28.78 -21.17 31.68
CA ASN A 46 29.02 -19.73 31.88
C ASN A 46 29.06 -18.74 30.69
N THR A 47 28.04 -17.86 30.71
CA THR A 47 28.11 -16.41 30.43
C THR A 47 29.19 -15.94 29.45
N VAL A 48 28.90 -16.07 28.16
CA VAL A 48 29.45 -15.14 27.17
C VAL A 48 28.48 -13.97 27.10
N GLN A 49 28.93 -12.80 27.57
CA GLN A 49 28.25 -11.53 27.31
C GLN A 49 27.91 -11.47 25.82
N GLN A 50 26.61 -11.43 25.50
CA GLN A 50 26.19 -11.11 24.14
C GLN A 50 26.68 -9.70 23.86
N GLN A 51 27.75 -9.58 23.06
CA GLN A 51 28.08 -8.31 22.45
C GLN A 51 26.80 -7.82 21.75
N PRO A 52 26.37 -6.56 21.98
CA PRO A 52 25.26 -6.02 21.22
C PRO A 52 25.67 -6.09 19.75
N VAL A 53 24.95 -6.89 18.98
CA VAL A 53 25.11 -6.95 17.52
C VAL A 53 24.96 -5.51 17.04
N GLN A 54 26.06 -4.87 16.64
CA GLN A 54 26.03 -3.53 16.07
C GLN A 54 25.05 -3.58 14.91
N LYS A 55 23.98 -2.79 14.99
CA LYS A 55 23.13 -2.54 13.83
C LYS A 55 24.06 -2.08 12.71
N PRO A 56 23.95 -2.66 11.50
CA PRO A 56 24.72 -2.17 10.36
C PRO A 56 24.52 -0.65 10.25
N PRO A 57 25.55 0.12 9.87
CA PRO A 57 25.44 1.56 9.69
C PRO A 57 24.24 1.89 8.79
N THR A 58 23.32 2.71 9.29
CA THR A 58 22.08 3.14 8.62
C THR A 58 22.32 4.34 7.71
N ASP A 59 23.45 4.38 6.99
CA ASP A 59 23.71 5.46 6.03
C ASP A 59 22.94 5.18 4.72
N PRO A 60 21.99 6.05 4.32
CA PRO A 60 21.27 5.90 3.06
C PRO A 60 22.19 5.79 1.82
N SER A 61 23.42 6.31 1.89
CA SER A 61 24.41 6.28 0.81
C SER A 61 24.87 4.85 0.46
N MET A 62 24.85 3.93 1.44
CA MET A 62 25.30 2.54 1.27
C MET A 62 24.41 1.73 0.32
N HIS A 63 23.13 2.11 0.19
CA HIS A 63 22.18 1.41 -0.65
C HIS A 63 21.85 2.14 -1.95
N ALA A 64 22.19 3.43 -2.08
CA ALA A 64 21.83 4.23 -3.24
C ALA A 64 22.39 3.66 -4.55
N VAL A 65 23.64 3.16 -4.53
CA VAL A 65 24.26 2.51 -5.70
C VAL A 65 23.53 1.21 -6.03
N TYR A 66 23.25 0.38 -5.02
CA TYR A 66 22.50 -0.86 -5.20
C TYR A 66 21.10 -0.60 -5.76
N ASP A 67 20.38 0.38 -5.22
CA ASP A 67 19.02 0.73 -5.64
C ASP A 67 18.98 1.21 -7.08
N LYS A 68 19.96 2.04 -7.47
CA LYS A 68 20.11 2.48 -8.85
C LYS A 68 20.37 1.30 -9.78
N MET A 69 21.35 0.44 -9.45
CA MET A 69 21.67 -0.74 -10.26
C MET A 69 20.49 -1.71 -10.36
N ALA A 70 19.79 -1.96 -9.24
CA ALA A 70 18.62 -2.81 -9.21
C ALA A 70 17.48 -2.22 -10.05
N HIS A 71 17.26 -0.90 -9.97
CA HIS A 71 16.25 -0.23 -10.79
C HIS A 71 16.58 -0.32 -12.29
N GLU A 72 17.84 -0.07 -12.66
CA GLU A 72 18.32 -0.20 -14.05
C GLU A 72 18.21 -1.63 -14.57
N GLU A 73 18.54 -2.63 -13.75
CA GLU A 73 18.35 -4.05 -14.09
C GLU A 73 16.87 -4.38 -14.27
N MET A 74 16.01 -3.88 -13.39
CA MET A 74 14.58 -4.10 -13.48
C MET A 74 13.96 -3.43 -14.71
N LEU A 75 14.47 -2.28 -15.15
CA LEU A 75 14.01 -1.59 -16.38
C LEU A 75 14.24 -2.42 -17.65
N LYS A 76 15.14 -3.43 -17.62
CA LYS A 76 15.29 -4.37 -18.74
C LYS A 76 14.08 -5.29 -18.90
N ASN A 77 13.28 -5.50 -17.85
CA ASN A 77 12.03 -6.24 -17.93
C ASN A 77 10.93 -5.31 -18.49
N PRO A 78 10.36 -5.59 -19.67
CA PRO A 78 9.37 -4.71 -20.30
C PRO A 78 8.11 -4.50 -19.46
N LYS A 79 7.73 -5.47 -18.62
CA LYS A 79 6.59 -5.33 -17.69
C LYS A 79 6.90 -4.30 -16.59
N TYR A 80 8.13 -4.31 -16.08
CA TYR A 80 8.58 -3.31 -15.11
C TYR A 80 8.78 -1.94 -15.75
N ALA A 81 9.31 -1.86 -16.96
CA ALA A 81 9.46 -0.59 -17.68
C ALA A 81 8.09 0.10 -17.88
N ALA A 82 7.08 -0.64 -18.30
CA ALA A 82 5.70 -0.13 -18.41
C ALA A 82 5.12 0.30 -17.05
N LEU A 83 5.47 -0.41 -15.97
CA LEU A 83 5.09 -0.04 -14.60
C LEU A 83 5.74 1.28 -14.17
N ALA A 84 7.04 1.45 -14.42
CA ALA A 84 7.78 2.66 -14.08
C ALA A 84 7.26 3.88 -14.87
N ASP A 85 6.93 3.70 -16.15
CA ASP A 85 6.31 4.74 -16.99
C ASP A 85 4.93 5.16 -16.46
N ASP A 86 4.08 4.19 -16.09
CA ASP A 86 2.78 4.50 -15.46
C ASP A 86 2.94 5.20 -14.11
N ALA A 87 3.96 4.83 -13.31
CA ALA A 87 4.29 5.49 -12.06
C ALA A 87 4.74 6.94 -12.29
N ALA A 88 5.53 7.20 -13.34
CA ALA A 88 5.92 8.54 -13.73
C ALA A 88 4.72 9.37 -14.22
N LYS A 89 3.85 8.80 -15.05
CA LYS A 89 2.60 9.44 -15.51
C LYS A 89 1.65 9.75 -14.34
N ALA A 90 1.58 8.87 -13.35
CA ALA A 90 0.83 9.10 -12.11
C ALA A 90 1.44 10.21 -11.24
N SER A 91 2.71 10.54 -11.46
CA SER A 91 3.49 11.54 -10.74
C SER A 91 3.81 12.77 -11.60
N ASP A 92 2.87 13.14 -12.47
CA ASP A 92 2.94 14.31 -13.36
C ASP A 92 4.18 14.34 -14.26
N GLY A 93 4.59 13.16 -14.74
CA GLY A 93 5.72 12.96 -15.62
C GLY A 93 7.07 12.91 -14.92
N LYS A 94 7.11 12.98 -13.59
CA LYS A 94 8.37 12.92 -12.83
C LYS A 94 8.78 11.46 -12.56
N PRO A 95 10.05 11.10 -12.76
CA PRO A 95 10.54 9.77 -12.41
C PRO A 95 10.46 9.56 -10.90
N VAL A 96 10.06 8.36 -10.49
CA VAL A 96 9.98 7.97 -9.08
C VAL A 96 11.39 7.59 -8.61
N ASN A 97 11.90 8.30 -7.62
CA ASN A 97 13.23 8.05 -7.07
C ASN A 97 13.18 7.00 -5.97
N VAL A 98 14.24 6.21 -5.81
CA VAL A 98 14.36 5.23 -4.72
C VAL A 98 15.36 5.74 -3.71
N VAL A 99 14.98 5.75 -2.44
CA VAL A 99 15.79 6.26 -1.33
C VAL A 99 15.70 5.34 -0.13
N THR A 100 16.75 5.25 0.67
CA THR A 100 16.72 4.54 1.94
C THR A 100 16.18 5.44 3.04
N LYS A 101 15.24 4.94 3.86
CA LYS A 101 14.67 5.68 5.00
C LYS A 101 14.55 4.76 6.22
N ASP A 102 15.09 5.19 7.36
CA ASP A 102 15.09 4.40 8.60
C ASP A 102 13.70 4.21 9.22
N GLN A 103 12.74 5.05 8.84
CA GLN A 103 11.41 5.09 9.45
C GLN A 103 10.33 4.31 8.65
N VAL A 104 10.68 3.62 7.56
CA VAL A 104 9.69 2.83 6.80
C VAL A 104 9.62 1.38 7.25
N HIS A 105 8.43 0.78 7.23
CA HIS A 105 8.23 -0.65 7.50
C HIS A 105 8.23 -1.39 6.15
N GLY A 106 9.41 -1.84 5.73
CA GLY A 106 9.61 -2.40 4.40
C GLY A 106 9.81 -1.30 3.36
N GLY A 107 8.73 -0.88 2.68
CA GLY A 107 8.74 0.16 1.65
C GLY A 107 7.60 1.16 1.84
N MET A 108 7.74 2.36 1.30
CA MET A 108 6.65 3.34 1.23
C MET A 108 6.85 4.36 0.11
N PHE A 109 5.82 4.57 -0.71
CA PHE A 109 5.79 5.69 -1.66
C PHE A 109 5.39 7.03 -1.00
N TYR A 110 6.26 8.02 -1.11
CA TYR A 110 6.10 9.40 -0.65
C TYR A 110 5.72 10.31 -1.82
N LYS A 111 4.41 10.60 -1.94
CA LYS A 111 3.87 11.46 -3.02
C LYS A 111 4.59 12.80 -3.14
N LYS A 112 4.80 13.50 -2.01
CA LYS A 112 5.31 14.87 -1.98
C LYS A 112 6.68 14.99 -2.65
N ASP A 113 7.54 14.02 -2.38
CA ASP A 113 8.92 14.00 -2.84
C ASP A 113 9.12 13.11 -4.07
N ASN A 114 8.05 12.45 -4.53
CA ASN A 114 8.04 11.44 -5.57
C ASN A 114 9.08 10.32 -5.34
N GLN A 115 9.10 9.78 -4.12
CA GLN A 115 10.14 8.87 -3.65
C GLN A 115 9.58 7.57 -3.11
N ILE A 116 10.20 6.44 -3.44
CA ILE A 116 10.03 5.16 -2.75
C ILE A 116 11.08 5.10 -1.65
N GLY A 117 10.64 5.16 -0.40
CA GLY A 117 11.48 4.91 0.77
C GLY A 117 11.57 3.42 1.04
N LEU A 118 12.78 2.88 1.15
CA LEU A 118 13.05 1.48 1.51
C LEU A 118 13.76 1.38 2.86
N ARG A 119 13.41 0.37 3.65
CA ARG A 119 14.03 0.11 4.95
C ARG A 119 15.49 -0.38 4.72
N PRO A 120 16.49 0.09 5.49
CA PRO A 120 17.89 -0.25 5.25
C PRO A 120 18.21 -1.75 5.36
N ASP A 121 17.52 -2.47 6.24
CA ASP A 121 17.70 -3.91 6.46
C ASP A 121 17.08 -4.77 5.34
N LEU A 122 16.30 -4.19 4.42
CA LEU A 122 15.91 -4.87 3.20
C LEU A 122 17.11 -4.91 2.27
N THR A 123 17.58 -6.11 1.97
CA THR A 123 18.70 -6.35 1.06
C THR A 123 18.34 -7.39 0.00
N GLY A 124 19.11 -7.42 -1.09
CA GLY A 124 19.01 -8.44 -2.13
C GLY A 124 17.64 -8.47 -2.84
N PRO A 125 17.17 -9.66 -3.27
CA PRO A 125 15.93 -9.83 -4.03
C PRO A 125 14.68 -9.24 -3.36
N LYS A 126 14.63 -9.27 -2.03
CA LYS A 126 13.51 -8.72 -1.25
C LYS A 126 13.41 -7.20 -1.41
N ARG A 127 14.55 -6.51 -1.49
CA ARG A 127 14.60 -5.06 -1.67
C ARG A 127 14.06 -4.65 -3.05
N ALA A 128 14.48 -5.36 -4.10
CA ALA A 128 14.01 -5.14 -5.47
C ALA A 128 12.50 -5.44 -5.62
N SER A 129 12.01 -6.50 -4.97
CA SER A 129 10.56 -6.80 -4.89
C SER A 129 9.77 -5.65 -4.26
N VAL A 130 10.22 -5.14 -3.11
CA VAL A 130 9.55 -4.02 -2.43
C VAL A 130 9.60 -2.73 -3.27
N MET A 131 10.73 -2.44 -3.91
CA MET A 131 10.84 -1.33 -4.86
C MET A 131 9.79 -1.43 -5.97
N ALA A 132 9.59 -2.61 -6.56
CA ALA A 132 8.58 -2.84 -7.58
C ALA A 132 7.15 -2.70 -7.05
N PHE A 133 6.90 -3.19 -5.84
CA PHE A 133 5.60 -3.05 -5.18
C PHE A 133 5.25 -1.58 -4.95
N GLU A 134 6.20 -0.78 -4.46
CA GLU A 134 5.97 0.65 -4.25
C GLU A 134 5.85 1.44 -5.57
N ALA A 135 6.51 0.99 -6.65
CA ALA A 135 6.28 1.53 -8.00
C ALA A 135 4.84 1.26 -8.47
N THR A 136 4.26 0.10 -8.13
CA THR A 136 2.82 -0.17 -8.33
C THR A 136 1.94 0.78 -7.54
N ASN A 137 2.25 1.03 -6.26
CA ASN A 137 1.51 2.00 -5.46
C ASN A 137 1.55 3.40 -6.08
N ALA A 138 2.73 3.81 -6.59
CA ALA A 138 2.90 5.07 -7.30
C ALA A 138 2.03 5.14 -8.57
N ALA A 139 2.08 4.11 -9.43
CA ALA A 139 1.27 4.03 -10.64
C ALA A 139 -0.25 4.07 -10.38
N GLN A 140 -0.69 3.61 -9.21
CA GLN A 140 -2.10 3.57 -8.83
C GLN A 140 -2.60 4.83 -8.12
N GLN A 141 -1.71 5.75 -7.77
CA GLN A 141 -2.04 6.91 -6.95
C GLN A 141 -3.17 7.78 -7.53
N LYS A 142 -3.19 7.99 -8.85
CA LYS A 142 -4.26 8.75 -9.52
C LYS A 142 -5.61 8.04 -9.42
N LYS A 143 -5.64 6.70 -9.42
CA LYS A 143 -6.86 5.90 -9.24
C LYS A 143 -7.40 6.05 -7.82
N PHE A 144 -6.55 5.91 -6.80
CA PHE A 144 -6.93 6.12 -5.40
C PHE A 144 -7.43 7.56 -5.15
N SER A 145 -6.74 8.55 -5.71
CA SER A 145 -7.12 9.96 -5.59
C SER A 145 -8.47 10.24 -6.25
N LYS A 146 -8.74 9.64 -7.42
CA LYS A 146 -10.01 9.75 -8.12
C LYS A 146 -11.16 9.15 -7.32
N VAL A 147 -11.04 7.90 -6.85
CA VAL A 147 -12.08 7.25 -6.03
C VAL A 147 -12.38 8.07 -4.76
N THR A 148 -11.33 8.55 -4.09
CA THR A 148 -11.48 9.42 -2.90
C THR A 148 -12.19 10.74 -3.22
N SER A 149 -11.82 11.40 -4.32
CA SER A 149 -12.44 12.67 -4.72
C SER A 149 -13.89 12.51 -5.15
N ASP A 150 -14.19 11.43 -5.88
CA ASP A 150 -15.55 11.15 -6.35
C ASP A 150 -16.46 10.79 -5.17
N ALA A 151 -15.97 10.01 -4.19
CA ALA A 151 -16.68 9.75 -2.94
C ALA A 151 -16.96 11.05 -2.16
N PHE A 152 -15.96 11.93 -2.00
CA PHE A 152 -16.16 13.21 -1.32
C PHE A 152 -17.21 14.10 -2.00
N LYS A 153 -17.18 14.19 -3.34
CA LYS A 153 -18.20 14.94 -4.10
C LYS A 153 -19.60 14.34 -3.91
N ASN A 154 -19.70 13.02 -3.90
CA ASN A 154 -20.97 12.33 -3.69
C ASN A 154 -21.50 12.58 -2.28
N GLU A 155 -20.64 12.58 -1.26
CA GLU A 155 -21.05 12.92 0.12
C GLU A 155 -21.42 14.40 0.27
N LEU A 156 -20.75 15.33 -0.42
CA LEU A 156 -21.18 16.73 -0.48
C LEU A 156 -22.59 16.86 -1.06
N ASN A 157 -22.89 16.13 -2.15
CA ASN A 157 -24.24 16.09 -2.72
C ASN A 157 -25.25 15.52 -1.74
N ALA A 158 -24.91 14.42 -1.06
CA ALA A 158 -25.77 13.77 -0.06
C ALA A 158 -26.17 14.75 1.06
N VAL A 159 -25.18 15.44 1.65
CA VAL A 159 -25.41 16.39 2.76
C VAL A 159 -26.21 17.61 2.29
N GLN A 160 -26.11 17.98 1.01
CA GLN A 160 -26.89 19.05 0.40
C GLN A 160 -28.30 18.63 -0.05
N GLY A 161 -28.71 17.37 0.16
CA GLY A 161 -29.99 16.85 -0.32
C GLY A 161 -30.08 16.72 -1.84
N LYS A 162 -28.95 16.70 -2.54
CA LYS A 162 -28.87 16.49 -3.99
C LYS A 162 -28.83 15.00 -4.30
N GLN A 163 -29.06 14.66 -5.57
CA GLN A 163 -28.96 13.30 -6.06
C GLN A 163 -27.58 12.69 -5.76
N THR A 164 -27.59 11.50 -5.18
CA THR A 164 -26.41 10.69 -4.87
C THR A 164 -26.41 9.40 -5.67
N PHE A 165 -25.23 8.85 -5.88
CA PHE A 165 -25.05 7.53 -6.51
C PHE A 165 -24.60 6.49 -5.47
N GLY A 166 -24.91 5.21 -5.71
CA GLY A 166 -24.40 4.11 -4.89
C GLY A 166 -25.22 3.76 -3.65
N GLY A 167 -26.47 4.22 -3.55
CA GLY A 167 -27.43 3.82 -2.50
C GLY A 167 -27.37 4.68 -1.24
N ASP A 168 -27.85 4.09 -0.12
CA ASP A 168 -27.78 4.71 1.21
C ASP A 168 -26.34 4.88 1.72
N LEU A 169 -26.17 5.48 2.89
CA LEU A 169 -24.84 5.75 3.45
C LEU A 169 -23.99 4.47 3.60
N ASN A 170 -24.60 3.37 4.03
CA ASN A 170 -23.89 2.10 4.23
C ASN A 170 -23.50 1.48 2.89
N ALA A 171 -24.39 1.51 1.90
CA ALA A 171 -24.10 1.03 0.56
C ALA A 171 -22.97 1.84 -0.10
N ARG A 172 -22.96 3.18 0.06
CA ARG A 172 -21.87 4.03 -0.45
C ARG A 172 -20.54 3.75 0.24
N ARG A 173 -20.56 3.51 1.55
CA ARG A 173 -19.40 3.10 2.35
C ARG A 173 -18.80 1.79 1.87
N GLU A 174 -19.63 0.77 1.66
CA GLU A 174 -19.18 -0.52 1.13
C GLU A 174 -18.66 -0.42 -0.31
N ASN A 175 -19.35 0.34 -1.17
CA ASN A 175 -18.92 0.57 -2.55
C ASN A 175 -17.55 1.29 -2.61
N PHE A 176 -17.32 2.24 -1.69
CA PHE A 176 -16.01 2.89 -1.55
C PHE A 176 -14.93 1.88 -1.15
N ALA A 177 -15.17 1.08 -0.11
CA ALA A 177 -14.22 0.06 0.34
C ALA A 177 -13.90 -0.95 -0.77
N LYS A 178 -14.92 -1.47 -1.45
CA LYS A 178 -14.76 -2.39 -2.59
C LYS A 178 -13.97 -1.76 -3.74
N SER A 179 -14.18 -0.47 -4.02
CA SER A 179 -13.41 0.25 -5.06
C SER A 179 -11.93 0.41 -4.70
N MET A 180 -11.62 0.70 -3.43
CA MET A 180 -10.24 0.81 -2.96
C MET A 180 -9.53 -0.54 -2.98
N GLU A 181 -10.19 -1.59 -2.50
CA GLU A 181 -9.68 -2.97 -2.57
C GLU A 181 -9.47 -3.46 -4.00
N ARG A 182 -10.32 -3.03 -4.94
CA ARG A 182 -10.15 -3.38 -6.35
C ARG A 182 -8.86 -2.80 -6.91
N ILE A 183 -8.53 -1.56 -6.54
CA ILE A 183 -7.27 -0.94 -6.96
C ILE A 183 -6.08 -1.73 -6.39
N GLU A 184 -6.09 -2.08 -5.10
CA GLU A 184 -5.02 -2.90 -4.52
C GLU A 184 -4.89 -4.26 -5.22
N TYR A 185 -6.00 -4.95 -5.44
CA TYR A 185 -6.03 -6.23 -6.12
C TYR A 185 -5.39 -6.18 -7.52
N ASP A 186 -5.79 -5.19 -8.33
CA ASP A 186 -5.22 -4.98 -9.66
C ASP A 186 -3.72 -4.65 -9.57
N GLY A 187 -3.27 -4.05 -8.46
CA GLY A 187 -1.87 -3.74 -8.19
C GLY A 187 -1.05 -4.98 -7.85
N ILE A 188 -1.56 -5.81 -6.95
CA ILE A 188 -0.92 -7.08 -6.59
C ILE A 188 -0.80 -7.98 -7.83
N LYS A 189 -1.85 -8.05 -8.67
CA LYS A 189 -1.80 -8.76 -9.96
C LYS A 189 -0.69 -8.25 -10.86
N ARG A 190 -0.65 -6.93 -11.08
CA ARG A 190 0.38 -6.31 -11.92
C ARG A 190 1.78 -6.56 -11.37
N HIS A 191 1.97 -6.43 -10.05
CA HIS A 191 3.25 -6.70 -9.42
C HIS A 191 3.69 -8.16 -9.64
N HIS A 192 2.80 -9.11 -9.41
CA HIS A 192 3.06 -10.53 -9.65
C HIS A 192 3.43 -10.80 -11.11
N ASP A 193 2.71 -10.22 -12.08
CA ASP A 193 3.03 -10.35 -13.51
C ASP A 193 4.44 -9.85 -13.83
N VAL A 194 4.89 -8.75 -13.21
CA VAL A 194 6.25 -8.24 -13.37
C VAL A 194 7.27 -9.21 -12.79
N MET A 195 7.05 -9.70 -11.57
CA MET A 195 7.99 -10.62 -10.90
C MET A 195 8.07 -11.95 -11.66
N LYS A 196 6.93 -12.54 -12.00
CA LYS A 196 6.84 -13.78 -12.78
C LYS A 196 7.58 -13.66 -14.11
N HIS A 197 7.35 -12.57 -14.86
CA HIS A 197 8.06 -12.34 -16.11
C HIS A 197 9.58 -12.26 -15.91
N GLY A 198 10.04 -11.56 -14.87
CA GLY A 198 11.47 -11.45 -14.58
C GLY A 198 12.10 -12.78 -14.16
N ILE A 199 11.39 -13.59 -13.37
CA ILE A 199 11.83 -14.94 -12.97
C ILE A 199 11.95 -15.84 -14.20
N ASP A 200 10.91 -15.86 -15.04
CA ASP A 200 10.82 -16.78 -16.18
C ASP A 200 11.75 -16.37 -17.34
N ASN A 201 12.06 -15.08 -17.52
CA ASN A 201 12.75 -14.58 -18.71
C ASN A 201 14.10 -13.87 -18.44
N HIS A 202 14.38 -13.44 -17.21
CA HIS A 202 15.59 -12.69 -16.85
C HIS A 202 16.42 -13.39 -15.76
N GLY A 203 16.05 -14.61 -15.36
CA GLY A 203 16.76 -15.37 -14.33
C GLY A 203 16.64 -14.77 -12.93
N TRP A 204 15.62 -13.96 -12.67
CA TRP A 204 15.42 -13.39 -11.34
C TRP A 204 15.13 -14.48 -10.30
N PRO A 205 15.62 -14.32 -9.05
CA PRO A 205 15.33 -15.26 -7.98
C PRO A 205 13.83 -15.34 -7.67
N LYS A 206 13.32 -16.53 -7.37
CA LYS A 206 11.90 -16.76 -7.04
C LYS A 206 11.44 -15.97 -5.83
N GLU A 207 12.36 -15.62 -4.93
CA GLU A 207 12.12 -14.79 -3.75
C GLU A 207 11.71 -13.36 -4.07
N MET A 208 11.91 -12.90 -5.32
CA MET A 208 11.41 -11.61 -5.78
C MET A 208 9.89 -11.58 -5.88
N ASP A 209 9.23 -12.72 -6.11
CA ASP A 209 7.77 -12.81 -6.13
C ASP A 209 7.17 -13.00 -4.72
N ARG A 210 7.54 -12.10 -3.81
CA ARG A 210 7.11 -12.15 -2.41
C ARG A 210 5.60 -12.00 -2.27
N PHE A 211 4.99 -11.17 -3.11
CA PHE A 211 3.57 -10.88 -3.05
C PHE A 211 2.74 -11.81 -3.95
N GLY A 212 3.35 -12.52 -4.90
CA GLY A 212 2.69 -13.53 -5.72
C GLY A 212 2.04 -14.64 -4.91
N LYS A 213 2.63 -15.02 -3.76
CA LYS A 213 1.99 -15.97 -2.81
C LYS A 213 0.64 -15.50 -2.26
N ARG A 214 0.30 -14.20 -2.34
CA ARG A 214 -1.04 -13.69 -2.00
C ARG A 214 -2.08 -14.01 -3.08
N LEU A 215 -1.61 -14.39 -4.27
CA LEU A 215 -2.38 -14.79 -5.44
C LEU A 215 -2.24 -16.29 -5.76
N GLU A 216 -1.10 -16.91 -5.47
CA GLU A 216 -0.87 -18.35 -5.66
C GLU A 216 -1.61 -19.16 -4.58
N GLY A 217 -2.52 -20.04 -5.04
CA GLY A 217 -3.08 -21.11 -4.22
C GLY A 217 -4.58 -21.02 -3.89
N SER A 218 -5.29 -19.92 -4.20
CA SER A 218 -6.76 -19.95 -4.05
C SER A 218 -7.59 -18.87 -4.76
N ASP A 219 -7.05 -17.90 -5.52
CA ASP A 219 -7.96 -16.99 -6.26
C ASP A 219 -7.45 -16.21 -7.46
N PRO A 220 -8.03 -16.45 -8.65
CA PRO A 220 -7.89 -15.56 -9.81
C PRO A 220 -8.93 -14.43 -9.83
N SER A 221 -9.90 -14.40 -8.91
CA SER A 221 -11.04 -13.49 -8.94
C SER A 221 -10.95 -12.38 -7.89
N PHE A 222 -11.54 -11.23 -8.19
CA PHE A 222 -11.64 -10.13 -7.24
C PHE A 222 -12.60 -10.44 -6.08
N ASP A 223 -13.70 -11.15 -6.32
CA ASP A 223 -14.73 -11.34 -5.30
C ASP A 223 -14.24 -12.16 -4.11
N SER A 224 -13.43 -13.17 -4.37
CA SER A 224 -12.88 -13.96 -3.28
C SER A 224 -11.64 -13.32 -2.63
N TYR A 225 -10.86 -12.52 -3.38
CA TYR A 225 -9.89 -11.60 -2.77
C TYR A 225 -10.60 -10.67 -1.78
N TRP A 226 -11.70 -10.06 -2.21
CA TRP A 226 -12.55 -9.20 -1.38
C TRP A 226 -13.08 -9.94 -0.16
N ALA A 227 -13.55 -11.19 -0.31
CA ALA A 227 -13.98 -12.01 0.82
C ALA A 227 -12.86 -12.20 1.86
N ARG A 228 -11.61 -12.46 1.44
CA ARG A 228 -10.46 -12.57 2.35
C ARG A 228 -10.15 -11.26 3.07
N GLN A 229 -10.21 -10.14 2.37
CA GLN A 229 -9.95 -8.83 2.99
C GLN A 229 -11.01 -8.42 4.02
N ASN A 230 -12.15 -9.10 4.03
CA ASN A 230 -13.23 -8.94 4.99
C ASN A 230 -13.20 -9.95 6.15
N VAL A 231 -12.26 -10.89 6.16
CA VAL A 231 -12.06 -11.76 7.32
C VAL A 231 -11.43 -10.92 8.44
N ALA A 232 -12.11 -10.86 9.58
CA ALA A 232 -11.61 -10.15 10.75
C ALA A 232 -10.38 -10.86 11.34
N ASP A 233 -9.36 -10.08 11.69
CA ASP A 233 -8.25 -10.57 12.48
C ASP A 233 -8.71 -10.90 13.90
N ALA A 234 -8.31 -12.07 14.40
CA ALA A 234 -8.79 -12.59 15.69
C ALA A 234 -8.34 -11.75 16.90
N LYS A 235 -7.26 -10.97 16.78
CA LYS A 235 -6.75 -10.13 17.88
C LYS A 235 -7.41 -8.77 17.91
N THR A 236 -7.66 -8.20 16.74
CA THR A 236 -8.15 -6.81 16.61
C THR A 236 -9.64 -6.73 16.36
N GLY A 237 -10.28 -7.83 15.92
CA GLY A 237 -11.67 -7.86 15.47
C GLY A 237 -11.93 -7.07 14.20
N LYS A 238 -10.87 -6.56 13.54
CA LYS A 238 -10.95 -5.73 12.33
C LYS A 238 -10.47 -6.50 11.12
N SER A 239 -11.13 -6.27 10.01
CA SER A 239 -10.72 -6.72 8.68
C SER A 239 -9.83 -5.68 8.01
N HIS A 240 -9.13 -6.07 6.94
CA HIS A 240 -8.33 -5.13 6.16
C HIS A 240 -9.20 -4.02 5.53
N SER A 241 -10.35 -4.42 4.97
CA SER A 241 -11.33 -3.52 4.35
C SER A 241 -11.89 -2.46 5.31
N ASP A 242 -11.81 -2.67 6.63
CA ASP A 242 -12.26 -1.69 7.64
C ASP A 242 -11.43 -0.41 7.62
N VAL A 243 -10.20 -0.45 7.13
CA VAL A 243 -9.38 0.75 6.91
C VAL A 243 -10.06 1.68 5.89
N TYR A 244 -10.62 1.10 4.82
CA TYR A 244 -11.30 1.88 3.77
C TYR A 244 -12.67 2.37 4.18
N ARG A 245 -13.38 1.56 4.96
CA ARG A 245 -14.62 1.98 5.61
C ARG A 245 -14.41 3.17 6.55
N ALA A 246 -13.40 3.12 7.42
CA ALA A 246 -13.05 4.24 8.28
C ALA A 246 -12.58 5.47 7.49
N GLN A 247 -11.91 5.27 6.35
CA GLN A 247 -11.57 6.36 5.44
C GLN A 247 -12.82 7.01 4.83
N PHE A 248 -13.83 6.23 4.45
CA PHE A 248 -15.11 6.77 4.01
C PHE A 248 -15.82 7.54 5.13
N ASP A 249 -15.84 7.01 6.36
CA ASP A 249 -16.44 7.68 7.51
C ASP A 249 -15.82 9.08 7.74
N ASN A 250 -14.50 9.20 7.55
CA ASN A 250 -13.80 10.48 7.58
C ASN A 250 -14.17 11.40 6.41
N ILE A 251 -14.34 10.86 5.20
CA ILE A 251 -14.79 11.62 4.02
C ILE A 251 -16.18 12.20 4.28
N HIS A 252 -17.11 11.37 4.80
CA HIS A 252 -18.46 11.77 5.14
C HIS A 252 -18.48 12.89 6.19
N ALA A 253 -17.75 12.72 7.30
CA ALA A 253 -17.63 13.75 8.34
C ALA A 253 -17.04 15.07 7.80
N THR A 254 -16.05 14.98 6.90
CA THR A 254 -15.45 16.16 6.27
C THR A 254 -16.44 16.88 5.36
N ALA A 255 -17.26 16.13 4.60
CA ALA A 255 -18.29 16.70 3.75
C ALA A 255 -19.38 17.41 4.57
N GLN A 256 -19.82 16.80 5.68
CA GLN A 256 -20.75 17.41 6.62
C GLN A 256 -20.23 18.75 7.15
N LYS A 257 -18.97 18.76 7.61
CA LYS A 257 -18.32 19.98 8.10
C LYS A 257 -18.23 21.06 7.02
N ALA A 258 -17.83 20.72 5.80
CA ALA A 258 -17.72 21.66 4.70
C ALA A 258 -19.06 22.32 4.34
N VAL A 259 -20.16 21.54 4.34
CA VAL A 259 -21.51 22.08 4.09
C VAL A 259 -21.98 22.95 5.26
N ALA A 260 -21.75 22.53 6.50
CA ALA A 260 -22.11 23.32 7.68
C ALA A 260 -21.39 24.68 7.70
N GLU A 261 -20.08 24.70 7.42
CA GLU A 261 -19.30 25.93 7.29
C GLU A 261 -19.79 26.82 6.14
N SER A 262 -20.19 26.22 5.02
CA SER A 262 -20.78 26.97 3.90
C SER A 262 -22.12 27.61 4.28
N LYS A 263 -22.99 26.89 4.98
CA LYS A 263 -24.29 27.43 5.45
C LYS A 263 -24.10 28.55 6.46
N ALA A 264 -23.20 28.36 7.42
CA ALA A 264 -22.85 29.38 8.41
C ALA A 264 -22.35 30.68 7.75
N LYS A 265 -21.49 30.58 6.73
CA LYS A 265 -21.01 31.73 5.94
C LYS A 265 -22.10 32.43 5.13
N GLN A 266 -23.16 31.70 4.77
CA GLN A 266 -24.32 32.23 4.04
C GLN A 266 -25.41 32.76 4.99
N GLY A 267 -25.22 32.71 6.31
CA GLY A 267 -26.22 33.12 7.29
C GLY A 267 -27.42 32.17 7.38
N ILE A 268 -27.33 30.97 6.78
CA ILE A 268 -28.36 29.94 6.80
C ILE A 268 -28.15 29.10 8.06
N LYS A 269 -29.10 29.16 9.00
CA LYS A 269 -29.13 28.29 10.19
C LYS A 269 -29.64 26.90 9.83
#